data_AF-A0A9J7GMH9-F1
#
_entry.id   AF-A0A9J7GMH9-F1
#
_cell.length_a   1.000
_cell.length_b   1.000
_cell.length_c   1.000
_cell.angle_alpha   90.00
_cell.angle_beta   90.00
_cell.angle_gamma   90.00
#
_symmetry.space_group_name_H-M   'P 1'
#
loop_
_entity.id
_entity.type
_entity.pdbx_description
1 polymer ?
#
loop_
_entity_poly.entity_id
_entity_poly.type
_entity_poly.pdbx_seq_one_letter_code
_entity_poly.pdbx_strand_id
1 'polypeptide(L)'
;MVEHILNTEEIWNSWKNEGCPSFVKERASDTKPTRVARKRAALEDFLGKGPNKKILIGNEELTRLWNLCPDNMETCKSETSEYMPTLEEFFEEAIEQADPENMVESEPKAVNNSNYGWRALRLLARRSPHFFQPTNQQFKTLPDYLENMVIKLANELPPPSEEIKTGEDENEEDNDALLKENESKSPDVRRDKPVTGEQIELFANKHGEQWKILAPYLEIKDSEIRQIECDSEDMKMSAKQLLVAWQDQEGAHATTDNLISALNKSELSDLAESLTNDTETNS
;
A
#
# COMPACT_ATOMS: atom_id res chain seq x y z
N MET A 1 -53.88 62.33 31.82
CA MET A 1 -52.44 62.27 31.45
C MET A 1 -51.57 62.67 32.64
N VAL A 2 -51.77 63.85 33.24
CA VAL A 2 -51.02 64.29 34.43
C VAL A 2 -51.23 63.37 35.65
N GLU A 3 -52.47 62.94 35.93
CA GLU A 3 -52.75 62.01 37.04
C GLU A 3 -52.04 60.66 36.90
N HIS A 4 -51.93 60.13 35.67
CA HIS A 4 -51.21 58.89 35.41
C HIS A 4 -49.71 59.05 35.65
N ILE A 5 -49.14 60.19 35.26
CA ILE A 5 -47.73 60.50 35.50
C ILE A 5 -47.46 60.59 37.00
N LEU A 6 -48.30 61.30 37.76
CA LEU A 6 -48.16 61.41 39.22
C LEU A 6 -48.24 60.05 39.91
N ASN A 7 -49.18 59.20 39.51
CA ASN A 7 -49.32 57.86 40.06
C ASN A 7 -48.09 56.97 39.74
N THR A 8 -47.51 57.14 38.54
CA THR A 8 -46.28 56.44 38.15
C THR A 8 -45.07 56.90 38.97
N GLU A 9 -44.97 58.21 39.26
CA GLU A 9 -43.93 58.79 40.13
C GLU A 9 -44.06 58.34 41.59
N GLU A 10 -45.28 58.21 42.11
CA GLU A 10 -45.50 57.67 43.47
C GLU A 10 -45.02 56.22 43.58
N ILE A 11 -45.36 55.38 42.59
CA ILE A 11 -44.89 53.98 42.53
C ILE A 11 -43.36 53.93 42.43
N TRP A 12 -42.76 54.80 41.62
CA TRP A 12 -41.30 54.87 41.46
C TRP A 12 -40.58 55.33 42.73
N ASN A 13 -41.14 56.28 43.45
CA ASN A 13 -40.59 56.73 44.73
C ASN A 13 -40.71 55.65 45.81
N SER A 14 -41.83 54.92 45.88
CA SER A 14 -41.99 53.80 46.82
C SER A 14 -40.93 52.72 46.56
N TRP A 15 -40.75 52.31 45.31
CA TRP A 15 -39.78 51.27 44.94
C TRP A 15 -38.34 51.65 45.30
N LYS A 16 -37.93 52.91 45.10
CA LYS A 16 -36.62 53.38 45.53
C LYS A 16 -36.48 53.43 47.05
N ASN A 17 -37.51 53.92 47.75
CA ASN A 17 -37.50 54.01 49.21
C ASN A 17 -37.42 52.62 49.87
N GLU A 18 -37.95 51.59 49.21
CA GLU A 18 -37.84 50.19 49.60
C GLU A 18 -36.48 49.55 49.24
N GLY A 19 -35.52 50.34 48.74
CA GLY A 19 -34.16 49.88 48.47
C GLY A 19 -33.95 49.27 47.09
N CYS A 20 -34.80 49.62 46.11
CA CYS A 20 -34.72 49.16 44.72
C CYS A 20 -34.74 47.61 44.59
N PRO A 21 -35.81 46.93 45.07
CA PRO A 21 -35.89 45.47 44.97
C PRO A 21 -35.82 45.01 43.51
N SER A 22 -35.06 43.92 43.26
CA SER A 22 -34.80 43.41 41.91
C SER A 22 -36.10 43.17 41.12
N PHE A 23 -36.16 43.70 39.90
CA PHE A 23 -37.28 43.44 38.99
C PHE A 23 -37.22 42.02 38.39
N VAL A 24 -36.08 41.31 38.56
CA VAL A 24 -35.91 39.95 38.05
C VAL A 24 -36.77 39.01 38.88
N LYS A 25 -37.93 38.65 38.32
CA LYS A 25 -38.81 37.63 38.90
C LYS A 25 -38.03 36.32 38.99
N GLU A 26 -37.65 35.92 40.19
CA GLU A 26 -37.03 34.61 40.43
C GLU A 26 -37.95 33.54 39.82
N ARG A 27 -37.42 32.74 38.90
CA ARG A 27 -38.18 31.64 38.31
C ARG A 27 -38.49 30.67 39.44
N ALA A 28 -39.77 30.44 39.72
CA ALA A 28 -40.19 29.35 40.59
C ALA A 28 -39.53 28.06 40.09
N SER A 29 -38.94 27.30 41.02
CA SER A 29 -38.25 26.03 40.74
C SER A 29 -39.07 25.16 39.78
N ASP A 30 -38.42 24.68 38.71
CA ASP A 30 -39.00 23.87 37.63
C ASP A 30 -39.76 22.63 38.14
N THR A 31 -41.01 22.78 38.59
CA THR A 31 -41.98 21.69 38.52
C THR A 31 -42.47 21.63 37.09
N LYS A 32 -41.69 20.98 36.23
CA LYS A 32 -42.11 20.69 34.86
C LYS A 32 -43.47 19.99 34.93
N PRO A 33 -44.52 20.49 34.24
CA PRO A 33 -45.76 19.73 34.15
C PRO A 33 -45.46 18.43 33.43
N THR A 34 -45.75 17.28 34.06
CA THR A 34 -45.64 15.96 33.43
C THR A 34 -46.53 15.97 32.20
N ARG A 35 -45.93 16.15 31.02
CA ARG A 35 -46.63 15.99 29.75
C ARG A 35 -47.14 14.56 29.69
N VAL A 36 -48.44 14.39 29.52
CA VAL A 36 -49.04 13.08 29.24
C VAL A 36 -48.36 12.56 27.97
N ALA A 37 -47.56 11.51 28.11
CA ALA A 37 -46.92 10.88 26.96
C ALA A 37 -48.05 10.35 26.06
N ARG A 38 -48.24 10.97 24.88
CA ARG A 38 -49.04 10.32 23.83
C ARG A 38 -48.35 8.99 23.58
N LYS A 39 -49.04 7.88 23.88
CA LYS A 39 -48.63 6.56 23.41
C LYS A 39 -48.52 6.68 21.89
N ARG A 40 -47.29 6.71 21.37
CA ARG A 40 -47.07 6.44 19.94
C ARG A 40 -47.73 5.09 19.70
N ALA A 41 -48.44 4.93 18.58
CA ALA A 41 -48.93 3.62 18.16
C ALA A 41 -47.77 2.62 18.34
N ALA A 42 -48.06 1.53 19.05
CA ALA A 42 -47.03 0.57 19.42
C ALA A 42 -46.33 0.11 18.15
N LEU A 43 -45.01 -0.04 18.19
CA LEU A 43 -44.20 -0.59 17.09
C LEU A 43 -44.79 -1.92 16.55
N GLU A 44 -45.56 -2.61 17.38
CA GLU A 44 -46.28 -3.84 17.08
C GLU A 44 -47.42 -3.71 16.05
N ASP A 45 -47.94 -2.51 15.75
CA ASP A 45 -48.94 -2.33 14.69
C ASP A 45 -48.34 -2.58 13.29
N PHE A 46 -47.03 -2.46 13.13
CA PHE A 46 -46.31 -2.79 11.91
C PHE A 46 -45.96 -4.28 11.81
N LEU A 47 -46.16 -5.07 12.87
CA LEU A 47 -45.87 -6.50 12.87
C LEU A 47 -47.15 -7.28 12.56
N GLY A 48 -47.10 -8.08 11.50
CA GLY A 48 -48.18 -8.96 11.11
C GLY A 48 -48.51 -9.95 12.21
N LYS A 49 -49.81 -10.16 12.45
CA LYS A 49 -50.33 -11.12 13.42
C LYS A 49 -50.11 -12.54 12.89
N GLY A 50 -48.98 -13.14 13.24
CA GLY A 50 -48.62 -14.51 12.88
C GLY A 50 -47.30 -14.93 13.53
N PRO A 51 -46.96 -16.23 13.52
CA PRO A 51 -45.75 -16.74 14.17
C PRO A 51 -44.46 -16.09 13.61
N ASN A 52 -44.49 -15.62 12.35
CA ASN A 52 -43.34 -15.05 11.64
C ASN A 52 -43.27 -13.50 11.66
N LYS A 53 -43.95 -12.80 12.59
CA LYS A 53 -43.90 -11.34 12.84
C LYS A 53 -43.45 -10.48 11.63
N LYS A 54 -44.11 -10.62 10.48
CA LYS A 54 -43.69 -9.98 9.23
C LYS A 54 -43.92 -8.48 9.31
N ILE A 55 -42.98 -7.68 8.84
CA ILE A 55 -43.09 -6.22 8.84
C ILE A 55 -44.06 -5.80 7.73
N LEU A 56 -45.25 -5.34 8.09
CA LEU A 56 -46.29 -4.82 7.20
C LEU A 56 -46.12 -3.31 7.09
N ILE A 57 -45.63 -2.84 5.95
CA ILE A 57 -45.51 -1.42 5.63
C ILE A 57 -46.45 -1.16 4.47
N GLY A 58 -47.23 -0.09 4.53
CA GLY A 58 -48.48 0.09 3.76
C GLY A 58 -48.49 -0.17 2.24
N ASN A 59 -47.35 -0.36 1.57
CA ASN A 59 -47.26 -0.85 0.19
C ASN A 59 -46.74 -2.31 0.15
N GLU A 60 -47.31 -3.14 -0.71
CA GLU A 60 -46.92 -4.53 -0.92
C GLU A 60 -45.43 -4.69 -1.27
N GLU A 61 -44.86 -3.81 -2.10
CA GLU A 61 -43.42 -3.86 -2.43
C GLU A 61 -42.54 -3.52 -1.23
N LEU A 62 -42.96 -2.57 -0.38
CA LEU A 62 -42.22 -2.25 0.84
C LEU A 62 -42.33 -3.39 1.85
N THR A 63 -43.52 -3.98 2.00
CA THR A 63 -43.70 -5.19 2.80
C THR A 63 -42.83 -6.33 2.26
N ARG A 64 -42.73 -6.51 0.94
CA ARG A 64 -41.85 -7.54 0.35
C ARG A 64 -40.38 -7.28 0.67
N LEU A 65 -39.89 -6.06 0.41
CA LEU A 65 -38.49 -5.69 0.63
C LEU A 65 -38.07 -5.83 2.10
N TRP A 66 -38.91 -5.37 3.03
CA TRP A 66 -38.64 -5.44 4.47
C TRP A 66 -38.77 -6.83 5.06
N ASN A 67 -39.31 -7.79 4.31
CA ASN A 67 -39.37 -9.19 4.70
C ASN A 67 -38.48 -10.10 3.83
N LEU A 68 -37.64 -9.54 2.94
CA LEU A 68 -36.65 -10.31 2.17
C LEU A 68 -35.72 -11.07 3.11
N CYS A 69 -35.28 -10.38 4.17
CA CYS A 69 -34.49 -10.97 5.23
C CYS A 69 -34.99 -10.45 6.59
N PRO A 70 -35.48 -11.32 7.47
CA PRO A 70 -35.98 -10.90 8.79
C PRO A 70 -34.86 -10.38 9.70
N ASP A 71 -33.61 -10.83 9.49
CA ASP A 71 -32.42 -10.24 10.10
C ASP A 71 -31.38 -9.82 9.03
N ASN A 72 -31.25 -8.50 8.86
CA ASN A 72 -30.25 -7.91 7.96
C ASN A 72 -28.82 -8.25 8.41
N MET A 73 -28.58 -8.43 9.72
CA MET A 73 -27.25 -8.73 10.24
C MET A 73 -26.81 -10.15 9.89
N GLU A 74 -27.73 -11.12 9.91
CA GLU A 74 -27.45 -12.49 9.47
C GLU A 74 -27.23 -12.55 7.96
N THR A 75 -27.96 -11.75 7.19
CA THR A 75 -27.80 -11.68 5.73
C THR A 75 -26.40 -11.19 5.35
N CYS A 76 -25.91 -10.14 6.01
CA CYS A 76 -24.55 -9.63 5.81
C CYS A 76 -23.44 -10.61 6.24
N LYS A 77 -23.76 -11.66 6.99
CA LYS A 77 -22.83 -12.72 7.41
C LYS A 77 -22.91 -13.97 6.54
N SER A 78 -23.88 -14.05 5.63
CA SER A 78 -24.02 -15.20 4.75
C SER A 78 -22.81 -15.28 3.82
N GLU A 79 -22.28 -16.49 3.65
CA GLU A 79 -21.13 -16.77 2.77
C GLU A 79 -21.46 -16.46 1.30
N THR A 80 -22.74 -16.54 0.92
CA THR A 80 -23.27 -16.07 -0.36
C THR A 80 -23.16 -14.56 -0.57
N SER A 81 -22.93 -13.77 0.49
CA SER A 81 -22.68 -12.33 0.42
C SER A 81 -21.18 -12.00 0.35
N GLU A 82 -20.29 -12.99 0.35
CA GLU A 82 -18.89 -12.79 0.00
C GLU A 82 -18.76 -12.60 -1.52
N TYR A 83 -19.04 -11.40 -2.00
CA TYR A 83 -18.95 -11.04 -3.42
C TYR A 83 -17.51 -10.90 -3.95
N MET A 84 -16.51 -11.30 -3.16
CA MET A 84 -15.11 -11.12 -3.52
C MET A 84 -14.55 -12.42 -4.10
N PRO A 85 -14.20 -12.44 -5.40
CA PRO A 85 -13.66 -13.64 -6.04
C PRO A 85 -12.36 -14.08 -5.36
N THR A 86 -12.05 -15.35 -5.47
CA THR A 86 -10.72 -15.87 -5.08
C THR A 86 -9.63 -15.34 -6.03
N LEU A 87 -8.36 -15.49 -5.64
CA LEU A 87 -7.26 -15.11 -6.53
C LEU A 87 -7.25 -15.99 -7.79
N GLU A 88 -7.50 -17.29 -7.62
CA GLU A 88 -7.57 -18.27 -8.70
C GLU A 88 -8.66 -17.90 -9.71
N GLU A 89 -9.91 -17.72 -9.25
CA GLU A 89 -11.04 -17.36 -10.13
C GLU A 89 -10.85 -16.03 -10.85
N PHE A 90 -10.20 -15.05 -10.22
CA PHE A 90 -10.01 -13.74 -10.82
C PHE A 90 -8.86 -13.73 -11.85
N PHE A 91 -7.80 -14.49 -11.59
CA PHE A 91 -6.60 -14.54 -12.45
C PHE A 91 -6.61 -15.68 -13.47
N GLU A 92 -7.58 -16.60 -13.44
CA GLU A 92 -7.75 -17.72 -14.39
C GLU A 92 -7.51 -17.29 -15.84
N GLU A 93 -8.23 -16.27 -16.32
CA GLU A 93 -8.08 -15.73 -17.68
C GLU A 93 -6.66 -15.23 -17.98
N ALA A 94 -6.01 -14.60 -17.00
CA ALA A 94 -4.65 -14.11 -17.16
C ALA A 94 -3.60 -15.22 -17.09
N ILE A 95 -3.85 -16.29 -16.32
CA ILE A 95 -3.01 -17.49 -16.22
C ILE A 95 -3.06 -18.26 -17.54
N GLU A 96 -4.27 -18.48 -18.09
CA GLU A 96 -4.45 -19.14 -19.40
C GLU A 96 -3.78 -18.39 -20.56
N GLN A 97 -3.69 -17.06 -20.47
CA GLN A 97 -2.98 -16.20 -21.43
C GLN A 97 -1.46 -16.19 -21.24
N ALA A 98 -0.97 -16.60 -20.06
CA ALA A 98 0.46 -16.67 -19.75
C ALA A 98 1.09 -18.03 -20.08
N ASP A 99 0.29 -19.07 -20.30
CA ASP A 99 0.74 -20.42 -20.63
C ASP A 99 1.36 -20.49 -22.05
N PRO A 100 2.65 -20.89 -22.18
CA PRO A 100 3.34 -21.04 -23.46
C PRO A 100 2.70 -22.05 -24.44
N GLU A 101 1.89 -23.01 -23.98
CA GLU A 101 1.23 -23.99 -24.87
C GLU A 101 0.03 -23.41 -25.62
N ASN A 102 -0.59 -22.38 -25.08
CA ASN A 102 -1.76 -21.74 -25.66
C ASN A 102 -1.27 -20.67 -26.66
N MET A 103 -1.09 -21.02 -27.93
CA MET A 103 -0.59 -20.15 -29.01
C MET A 103 -1.52 -18.93 -29.32
N VAL A 104 -1.76 -18.06 -28.34
CA VAL A 104 -2.63 -16.88 -28.44
C VAL A 104 -1.76 -15.65 -28.69
N GLU A 105 -1.22 -15.56 -29.90
CA GLU A 105 -0.35 -14.45 -30.30
C GLU A 105 -1.13 -13.17 -30.72
N SER A 106 -2.45 -13.05 -30.42
CA SER A 106 -3.24 -11.95 -31.00
C SER A 106 -4.32 -11.27 -30.15
N GLU A 107 -4.44 -11.53 -28.84
CA GLU A 107 -5.31 -10.72 -27.99
C GLU A 107 -4.51 -9.89 -26.97
N PRO A 108 -4.90 -8.63 -26.70
CA PRO A 108 -4.23 -7.83 -25.69
C PRO A 108 -4.40 -8.52 -24.34
N LYS A 109 -3.28 -8.96 -23.75
CA LYS A 109 -3.26 -9.57 -22.42
C LYS A 109 -4.17 -8.82 -21.46
N ALA A 110 -4.99 -9.52 -20.68
CA ALA A 110 -5.91 -8.94 -19.69
C ALA A 110 -5.18 -7.98 -18.73
N VAL A 111 -3.92 -8.30 -18.43
CA VAL A 111 -3.01 -7.53 -17.60
C VAL A 111 -2.71 -6.11 -18.14
N ASN A 112 -2.81 -5.91 -19.46
CA ASN A 112 -2.61 -4.60 -20.10
C ASN A 112 -3.84 -3.68 -19.96
N ASN A 113 -5.00 -4.21 -19.54
CA ASN A 113 -6.17 -3.39 -19.27
C ASN A 113 -6.05 -2.70 -17.90
N SER A 114 -6.05 -1.36 -17.91
CA SER A 114 -5.94 -0.54 -16.69
C SER A 114 -7.01 -0.87 -15.64
N ASN A 115 -8.27 -1.09 -16.05
CA ASN A 115 -9.35 -1.44 -15.11
C ASN A 115 -9.13 -2.82 -14.48
N TYR A 116 -8.68 -3.79 -15.28
CA TYR A 116 -8.31 -5.11 -14.79
C TYR A 116 -7.17 -4.99 -13.79
N GLY A 117 -6.10 -4.27 -14.14
CA GLY A 117 -4.95 -4.10 -13.27
C GLY A 117 -5.27 -3.44 -11.93
N TRP A 118 -6.14 -2.42 -11.91
CA TRP A 118 -6.60 -1.80 -10.67
C TRP A 118 -7.51 -2.70 -9.82
N ARG A 119 -8.26 -3.62 -10.44
CA ARG A 119 -9.05 -4.62 -9.72
C ARG A 119 -8.14 -5.71 -9.16
N ALA A 120 -7.21 -6.20 -9.97
CA ALA A 120 -6.17 -7.16 -9.62
C ALA A 120 -5.37 -6.68 -8.41
N LEU A 121 -4.89 -5.43 -8.44
CA LEU A 121 -4.08 -4.86 -7.36
C LEU A 121 -4.85 -4.76 -6.04
N ARG A 122 -6.14 -4.37 -6.08
CA ARG A 122 -6.99 -4.33 -4.88
C ARG A 122 -7.26 -5.73 -4.32
N LEU A 123 -7.44 -6.72 -5.20
CA LEU A 123 -7.67 -8.09 -4.80
C LEU A 123 -6.41 -8.69 -4.16
N LEU A 124 -5.25 -8.52 -4.81
CA LEU A 124 -3.95 -8.94 -4.28
C LEU A 124 -3.66 -8.30 -2.92
N ALA A 125 -3.85 -6.99 -2.76
CA ALA A 125 -3.64 -6.31 -1.49
C ALA A 125 -4.47 -6.87 -0.32
N ARG A 126 -5.58 -7.55 -0.61
CA ARG A 126 -6.51 -8.05 0.41
C ARG A 126 -6.45 -9.56 0.60
N ARG A 127 -6.10 -10.32 -0.43
CA ARG A 127 -6.09 -11.79 -0.41
C ARG A 127 -4.67 -12.36 -0.47
N SER A 128 -3.68 -11.65 -1.01
CA SER A 128 -2.29 -12.11 -1.02
C SER A 128 -1.56 -11.67 0.25
N PRO A 129 -1.08 -12.61 1.08
CA PRO A 129 -0.29 -12.29 2.27
C PRO A 129 1.09 -11.72 1.93
N HIS A 130 1.57 -11.94 0.70
CA HIS A 130 2.89 -11.52 0.24
C HIS A 130 2.88 -10.16 -0.49
N PHE A 131 1.70 -9.54 -0.65
CA PHE A 131 1.57 -8.30 -1.44
C PHE A 131 2.37 -7.11 -0.90
N PHE A 132 2.47 -6.97 0.43
CA PHE A 132 3.17 -5.85 1.08
C PHE A 132 4.57 -6.21 1.58
N GLN A 133 5.13 -7.33 1.13
CA GLN A 133 6.50 -7.69 1.51
C GLN A 133 7.49 -6.79 0.77
N PRO A 134 8.59 -6.34 1.43
CA PRO A 134 9.66 -5.62 0.76
C PRO A 134 10.28 -6.52 -0.32
N THR A 135 9.88 -6.32 -1.57
CA THR A 135 10.49 -6.99 -2.72
C THR A 135 11.62 -6.12 -3.26
N ASN A 136 12.82 -6.69 -3.39
CA ASN A 136 13.95 -6.04 -4.08
C ASN A 136 13.70 -5.89 -5.60
N GLN A 137 12.62 -6.49 -6.11
CA GLN A 137 12.22 -6.38 -7.51
C GLN A 137 11.46 -5.08 -7.75
N GLN A 138 12.08 -4.15 -8.46
CA GLN A 138 11.44 -2.92 -8.91
C GLN A 138 10.69 -3.17 -10.21
N PHE A 139 9.40 -2.85 -10.23
CA PHE A 139 8.56 -2.99 -11.41
C PHE A 139 8.45 -1.64 -12.10
N LYS A 140 8.75 -1.60 -13.41
CA LYS A 140 8.68 -0.37 -14.21
C LYS A 140 7.24 0.02 -14.50
N THR A 141 6.37 -0.96 -14.70
CA THR A 141 4.94 -0.72 -14.97
C THR A 141 4.03 -1.69 -14.22
N LEU A 142 2.76 -1.31 -14.07
CA LEU A 142 1.73 -2.15 -13.45
C LEU A 142 1.49 -3.47 -14.22
N PRO A 143 1.42 -3.47 -15.56
CA PRO A 143 1.35 -4.72 -16.32
C PRO A 143 2.51 -5.68 -15.99
N ASP A 144 3.76 -5.20 -15.98
CA ASP A 144 4.93 -6.04 -15.69
C ASP A 144 4.86 -6.68 -14.29
N TYR A 145 4.37 -5.92 -13.31
CA TYR A 145 4.12 -6.43 -11.95
C TYR A 145 3.10 -7.56 -11.95
N LEU A 146 1.98 -7.36 -12.62
CA LEU A 146 0.88 -8.31 -12.65
C LEU A 146 1.23 -9.55 -13.45
N GLU A 147 2.00 -9.46 -14.54
CA GLU A 147 2.51 -10.62 -15.28
C GLU A 147 3.37 -11.51 -14.36
N ASN A 148 4.29 -10.93 -13.61
CA ASN A 148 5.10 -11.68 -12.65
C ASN A 148 4.26 -12.29 -11.52
N MET A 149 3.20 -11.61 -11.07
CA MET A 149 2.29 -12.16 -10.06
C MET A 149 1.43 -13.29 -10.62
N VAL A 150 0.98 -13.20 -11.87
CA VAL A 150 0.25 -14.27 -12.57
C VAL A 150 1.12 -15.51 -12.69
N ILE A 151 2.39 -15.36 -13.06
CA ILE A 151 3.35 -16.48 -13.14
C ILE A 151 3.55 -17.12 -11.75
N LYS A 152 3.68 -16.31 -10.69
CA LYS A 152 3.81 -16.83 -9.32
C LYS A 152 2.57 -17.57 -8.86
N LEU A 153 1.38 -17.03 -9.14
CA LEU A 153 0.11 -17.69 -8.82
C LEU A 153 -0.04 -19.01 -9.58
N ALA A 154 0.34 -19.05 -10.86
CA ALA A 154 0.32 -20.28 -11.65
C ALA A 154 1.26 -21.36 -11.09
N ASN A 155 2.40 -20.97 -10.52
CA ASN A 155 3.36 -21.90 -9.91
C ASN A 155 2.99 -22.31 -8.47
N GLU A 156 2.23 -21.49 -7.72
CA GLU A 156 1.74 -21.82 -6.37
C GLU A 156 0.45 -22.66 -6.38
N LEU A 157 -0.23 -22.76 -7.53
CA LEU A 157 -1.36 -23.67 -7.71
C LEU A 157 -0.87 -25.12 -7.68
N PRO A 158 -1.33 -25.97 -6.74
CA PRO A 158 -1.13 -27.40 -6.89
C PRO A 158 -1.76 -27.84 -8.22
N PRO A 159 -1.14 -28.74 -8.99
CA PRO A 159 -1.69 -29.17 -10.26
C PRO A 159 -3.12 -29.71 -10.03
N PRO A 160 -4.06 -29.45 -10.96
CA PRO A 160 -5.41 -29.94 -10.83
C PRO A 160 -5.37 -31.46 -10.71
N SER A 161 -5.98 -31.96 -9.64
CA SER A 161 -6.04 -33.36 -9.25
C SER A 161 -6.24 -34.32 -10.42
N GLU A 162 -5.21 -35.09 -10.76
CA GLU A 162 -5.38 -36.44 -11.29
C GLU A 162 -4.83 -37.46 -10.28
N GLU A 163 -5.69 -38.40 -9.91
CA GLU A 163 -5.39 -39.56 -9.08
C GLU A 163 -4.19 -40.33 -9.65
N ILE A 164 -3.05 -40.41 -8.95
CA ILE A 164 -2.21 -41.63 -8.86
C ILE A 164 -1.39 -41.58 -7.54
N LYS A 165 -1.86 -42.32 -6.55
CA LYS A 165 -1.16 -43.43 -5.87
C LYS A 165 0.35 -43.30 -5.57
N THR A 166 0.63 -43.07 -4.27
CA THR A 166 1.70 -43.63 -3.41
C THR A 166 3.16 -43.70 -3.89
N GLY A 167 4.06 -43.21 -3.03
CA GLY A 167 5.49 -43.56 -2.94
C GLY A 167 6.33 -42.29 -2.99
N GLU A 168 6.64 -41.69 -1.84
CA GLU A 168 7.90 -41.88 -1.11
C GLU A 168 9.14 -41.27 -1.80
N ASP A 169 9.85 -40.51 -0.98
CA ASP A 169 11.26 -40.09 -1.01
C ASP A 169 11.72 -38.89 -1.87
N GLU A 170 12.00 -37.82 -1.11
CA GLU A 170 13.31 -37.18 -0.94
C GLU A 170 14.10 -36.81 -2.21
N ASN A 171 14.27 -35.49 -2.43
CA ASN A 171 15.55 -34.79 -2.64
C ASN A 171 15.26 -33.34 -3.11
N GLU A 172 15.17 -32.40 -2.16
CA GLU A 172 15.12 -30.95 -2.43
C GLU A 172 16.53 -30.35 -2.44
N GLU A 173 17.37 -30.79 -3.38
CA GLU A 173 18.57 -30.05 -3.78
C GLU A 173 18.60 -29.98 -5.31
N ASP A 174 18.93 -28.80 -5.85
CA ASP A 174 19.03 -28.46 -7.27
C ASP A 174 17.73 -28.22 -8.07
N ASN A 175 17.13 -27.03 -7.88
CA ASN A 175 16.36 -26.39 -8.96
C ASN A 175 16.56 -24.87 -9.03
N ASP A 176 17.79 -24.40 -8.86
CA ASP A 176 18.17 -22.98 -9.07
C ASP A 176 18.98 -22.77 -10.37
N ALA A 177 19.13 -23.83 -11.17
CA ALA A 177 19.98 -23.83 -12.36
C ALA A 177 19.22 -23.67 -13.70
N LEU A 178 17.87 -23.71 -13.72
CA LEU A 178 17.11 -23.86 -14.97
C LEU A 178 16.37 -22.60 -15.48
N LEU A 179 16.48 -21.46 -14.79
CA LEU A 179 15.86 -20.19 -15.21
C LEU A 179 16.84 -19.16 -15.80
N LYS A 180 18.00 -19.59 -16.31
CA LYS A 180 19.01 -18.68 -16.89
C LYS A 180 19.04 -18.58 -18.42
N GLU A 181 18.21 -19.31 -19.17
CA GLU A 181 18.38 -19.36 -20.63
C GLU A 181 17.46 -18.47 -21.48
N ASN A 182 16.51 -17.72 -20.91
CA ASN A 182 15.57 -16.92 -21.72
C ASN A 182 15.70 -15.39 -21.60
N GLU A 183 16.89 -14.86 -21.28
CA GLU A 183 17.20 -13.44 -21.54
C GLU A 183 18.43 -13.30 -22.42
N SER A 184 18.23 -13.41 -23.73
CA SER A 184 19.22 -13.02 -24.73
C SER A 184 18.59 -12.11 -25.77
N LYS A 185 18.67 -10.79 -25.54
CA LYS A 185 19.25 -9.77 -26.45
C LYS A 185 18.59 -8.39 -26.26
N SER A 186 19.13 -7.62 -25.32
CA SER A 186 19.26 -6.17 -25.51
C SER A 186 20.50 -5.68 -24.73
N PRO A 187 21.45 -4.99 -25.37
CA PRO A 187 22.70 -4.57 -24.73
C PRO A 187 22.52 -3.42 -23.71
N ASP A 188 21.30 -2.88 -23.57
CA ASP A 188 21.04 -1.67 -22.78
C ASP A 188 20.62 -1.95 -21.31
N VAL A 189 20.29 -3.19 -20.93
CA VAL A 189 19.66 -3.49 -19.63
C VAL A 189 20.67 -3.79 -18.50
N ARG A 190 21.96 -4.00 -18.81
CA ARG A 190 22.97 -4.38 -17.80
C ARG A 190 23.55 -3.19 -17.00
N ARG A 191 23.29 -1.97 -17.45
CA ARG A 191 23.83 -0.71 -16.90
C ARG A 191 23.02 -0.11 -15.73
N ASP A 192 21.78 -0.58 -15.57
CA ASP A 192 20.84 -0.12 -14.54
C ASP A 192 20.96 -0.90 -13.20
N LYS A 193 21.92 -1.84 -13.07
CA LYS A 193 22.06 -2.63 -11.84
C LYS A 193 22.79 -1.82 -10.77
N PRO A 194 22.33 -1.87 -9.50
CA PRO A 194 23.03 -1.23 -8.39
C PRO A 194 24.42 -1.84 -8.23
N VAL A 195 25.40 -1.03 -7.83
CA VAL A 195 26.78 -1.47 -7.60
C VAL A 195 26.78 -2.56 -6.53
N THR A 196 27.35 -3.72 -6.85
CA THR A 196 27.39 -4.86 -5.93
C THR A 196 28.56 -4.74 -4.94
N GLY A 197 28.47 -5.44 -3.81
CA GLY A 197 29.54 -5.45 -2.81
C GLY A 197 30.90 -5.94 -3.36
N GLU A 198 30.88 -6.85 -4.34
CA GLU A 198 32.08 -7.32 -5.04
C GLU A 198 32.73 -6.20 -5.87
N GLN A 199 31.94 -5.38 -6.56
CA GLN A 199 32.44 -4.24 -7.33
C GLN A 199 33.04 -3.16 -6.42
N ILE A 200 32.42 -2.92 -5.26
CA ILE A 200 32.95 -2.02 -4.22
C ILE A 200 34.31 -2.53 -3.73
N GLU A 201 34.44 -3.83 -3.47
CA GLU A 201 35.68 -4.43 -3.01
C GLU A 201 36.79 -4.39 -4.06
N LEU A 202 36.45 -4.60 -5.34
CA LEU A 202 37.40 -4.45 -6.45
C LEU A 202 37.90 -3.00 -6.58
N PHE A 203 37.01 -2.01 -6.48
CA PHE A 203 37.41 -0.61 -6.49
C PHE A 203 38.35 -0.28 -5.32
N ALA A 204 37.94 -0.63 -4.11
CA ALA A 204 38.71 -0.40 -2.89
C ALA A 204 40.11 -1.04 -2.97
N ASN A 205 40.19 -2.25 -3.54
CA ASN A 205 41.46 -2.96 -3.68
C ASN A 205 42.39 -2.37 -4.73
N LYS A 206 41.86 -1.91 -5.86
CA LYS A 206 42.67 -1.39 -6.97
C LYS A 206 43.06 0.08 -6.77
N HIS A 207 42.16 0.92 -6.25
CA HIS A 207 42.34 2.37 -6.21
C HIS A 207 41.87 3.02 -4.90
N GLY A 208 42.15 2.33 -3.79
CA GLY A 208 41.88 2.83 -2.45
C GLY A 208 42.47 4.20 -2.15
N GLU A 209 43.58 4.62 -2.79
CA GLU A 209 44.23 5.91 -2.52
C GLU A 209 43.50 7.12 -3.14
N GLN A 210 42.66 6.89 -4.14
CA GLN A 210 42.00 7.94 -4.94
C GLN A 210 40.58 8.26 -4.46
N TRP A 211 40.13 7.63 -3.38
CA TRP A 211 38.78 7.82 -2.82
C TRP A 211 38.47 9.28 -2.48
N LYS A 212 39.46 10.05 -1.99
CA LYS A 212 39.29 11.49 -1.69
C LYS A 212 39.04 12.35 -2.92
N ILE A 213 39.54 11.92 -4.08
CA ILE A 213 39.33 12.61 -5.35
C ILE A 213 37.91 12.32 -5.86
N LEU A 214 37.42 11.10 -5.66
CA LEU A 214 36.09 10.66 -6.06
C LEU A 214 34.98 11.22 -5.16
N ALA A 215 35.23 11.36 -3.85
CA ALA A 215 34.21 11.73 -2.86
C ALA A 215 33.40 13.01 -3.18
N PRO A 216 34.01 14.12 -3.65
CA PRO A 216 33.25 15.32 -4.03
C PRO A 216 32.34 15.11 -5.26
N TYR A 217 32.69 14.19 -6.15
CA TYR A 217 31.90 13.88 -7.35
C TYR A 217 30.73 12.92 -7.07
N LEU A 218 30.78 12.23 -5.93
CA LEU A 218 29.69 11.42 -5.39
C LEU A 218 28.77 12.23 -4.46
N GLU A 219 28.96 13.56 -4.40
CA GLU A 219 28.18 14.49 -3.57
C GLU A 219 28.18 14.14 -2.07
N ILE A 220 29.25 13.47 -1.60
CA ILE A 220 29.44 13.17 -0.19
C ILE A 220 29.88 14.45 0.54
N LYS A 221 29.31 14.70 1.72
CA LYS A 221 29.57 15.93 2.48
C LYS A 221 31.00 15.94 3.03
N ASP A 222 31.65 17.10 3.04
CA ASP A 222 33.00 17.27 3.60
C ASP A 222 33.14 16.78 5.06
N SER A 223 32.07 16.87 5.86
CA SER A 223 32.04 16.35 7.22
C SER A 223 32.19 14.82 7.28
N GLU A 224 31.59 14.14 6.31
CA GLU A 224 31.58 12.67 6.20
C GLU A 224 32.90 12.16 5.61
N ILE A 225 33.46 12.89 4.64
CA ILE A 225 34.82 12.61 4.13
C ILE A 225 35.85 12.66 5.25
N ARG A 226 35.78 13.68 6.13
CA ARG A 226 36.67 13.80 7.30
C ARG A 226 36.43 12.70 8.33
N GLN A 227 35.19 12.24 8.47
CA GLN A 227 34.85 11.16 9.39
C GLN A 227 35.43 9.83 8.88
N ILE A 228 35.25 9.51 7.61
CA ILE A 228 35.82 8.30 6.97
C ILE A 228 37.35 8.27 7.11
N GLU A 229 38.01 9.42 6.94
CA GLU A 229 39.46 9.55 7.16
C GLU A 229 39.88 9.36 8.63
N CYS A 230 39.02 9.74 9.58
CA CYS A 230 39.28 9.56 11.02
C CYS A 230 39.01 8.10 11.47
N ASP A 231 38.04 7.44 10.84
CA ASP A 231 37.57 6.10 11.20
C ASP A 231 38.48 4.99 10.66
N SER A 232 39.31 5.28 9.64
CA SER A 232 40.21 4.30 9.03
C SER A 232 41.54 4.90 8.56
N GLU A 233 42.66 4.32 9.00
CA GLU A 233 44.00 4.67 8.49
C GLU A 233 44.33 3.95 7.16
N ASP A 234 43.62 2.86 6.85
CA ASP A 234 43.79 2.10 5.61
C ASP A 234 42.98 2.73 4.47
N MET A 235 43.69 3.23 3.45
CA MET A 235 43.11 3.84 2.26
C MET A 235 42.09 2.94 1.55
N LYS A 236 42.27 1.62 1.58
CA LYS A 236 41.30 0.67 1.00
C LYS A 236 40.00 0.62 1.80
N MET A 237 40.12 0.63 3.13
CA MET A 237 38.95 0.65 4.02
C MET A 237 38.20 1.97 3.92
N SER A 238 38.92 3.09 3.81
CA SER A 238 38.31 4.40 3.58
C SER A 238 37.55 4.45 2.25
N ALA A 239 38.13 3.89 1.18
CA ALA A 239 37.47 3.80 -0.13
C ALA A 239 36.21 2.93 -0.10
N LYS A 240 36.25 1.80 0.62
CA LYS A 240 35.08 0.94 0.83
C LYS A 240 33.99 1.67 1.61
N GLN A 241 34.35 2.36 2.70
CA GLN A 241 33.41 3.14 3.50
C GLN A 241 32.77 4.27 2.70
N LEU A 242 33.54 4.96 1.84
CA LEU A 242 33.01 5.97 0.93
C LEU A 242 31.93 5.40 0.00
N LEU A 243 32.22 4.28 -0.66
CA LEU A 243 31.29 3.67 -1.61
C LEU A 243 30.04 3.10 -0.93
N VAL A 244 30.18 2.59 0.29
CA VAL A 244 29.02 2.16 1.11
C VAL A 244 28.18 3.36 1.52
N ALA A 245 28.79 4.45 1.99
CA ALA A 245 28.09 5.69 2.33
C ALA A 245 27.35 6.27 1.12
N TRP A 246 27.99 6.26 -0.06
CA TRP A 246 27.36 6.65 -1.31
C TRP A 246 26.18 5.73 -1.69
N GLN A 247 26.33 4.41 -1.53
CA GLN A 247 25.25 3.45 -1.76
C GLN A 247 24.07 3.68 -0.80
N ASP A 248 24.33 3.98 0.47
CA ASP A 248 23.31 4.30 1.46
C ASP A 248 22.61 5.63 1.16
N GLN A 249 23.34 6.62 0.60
CA GLN A 249 22.80 7.92 0.20
C GLN A 249 21.91 7.85 -1.05
N GLU A 250 22.37 7.15 -2.10
CA GLU A 250 21.68 7.07 -3.39
C GLU A 250 20.67 5.91 -3.48
N GLY A 251 20.82 4.89 -2.62
CA GLY A 251 19.96 3.71 -2.58
C GLY A 251 19.88 2.99 -3.94
N ALA A 252 18.68 2.97 -4.52
CA ALA A 252 18.44 2.33 -5.82
C ALA A 252 19.13 3.03 -7.01
N HIS A 253 19.55 4.28 -6.84
CA HIS A 253 20.26 5.05 -7.87
C HIS A 253 21.78 4.91 -7.79
N ALA A 254 22.29 4.12 -6.84
CA ALA A 254 23.70 3.75 -6.74
C ALA A 254 24.08 2.74 -7.84
N THR A 255 23.89 3.09 -9.11
CA THR A 255 24.14 2.23 -10.28
C THR A 255 25.59 2.30 -10.75
N THR A 256 26.03 1.26 -11.44
CA THR A 256 27.37 1.22 -12.06
C THR A 256 27.61 2.41 -12.99
N ASP A 257 26.59 2.85 -13.72
CA ASP A 257 26.68 3.98 -14.65
C ASP A 257 26.90 5.32 -13.95
N ASN A 258 26.25 5.53 -12.80
CA ASN A 258 26.43 6.74 -12.01
C ASN A 258 27.84 6.77 -11.39
N LEU A 259 28.33 5.61 -10.94
CA LEU A 259 29.71 5.48 -10.46
C LEU A 259 30.73 5.69 -11.58
N ILE A 260 30.52 5.09 -12.76
CA ILE A 260 31.37 5.29 -13.96
C ILE A 260 31.36 6.76 -14.39
N SER A 261 30.20 7.42 -14.35
CA SER A 261 30.07 8.85 -14.68
C SER A 261 30.84 9.72 -13.69
N ALA A 262 30.80 9.40 -12.39
CA ALA A 262 31.59 10.09 -11.37
C ALA A 262 33.09 9.86 -11.58
N LEU A 263 33.50 8.62 -11.87
CA LEU A 263 34.90 8.25 -12.15
C LEU A 263 35.46 9.01 -13.36
N ASN A 264 34.71 9.07 -14.45
CA ASN A 264 35.09 9.84 -15.65
C ASN A 264 35.21 11.34 -15.37
N LYS A 265 34.33 11.91 -14.53
CA LYS A 265 34.41 13.32 -14.12
C LYS A 265 35.60 13.61 -13.20
N SER A 266 36.04 12.62 -12.44
CA SER A 266 37.18 12.70 -11.51
C SER A 266 38.55 12.41 -12.16
N GLU A 267 38.61 12.34 -13.50
CA GLU A 267 39.81 11.96 -14.27
C GLU A 267 40.34 10.55 -13.98
N LEU A 268 39.47 9.66 -13.47
CA LEU A 268 39.75 8.25 -13.20
C LEU A 268 39.18 7.36 -14.32
N SER A 269 39.44 7.71 -15.58
CA SER A 269 38.90 7.02 -16.76
C SER A 269 39.39 5.57 -16.88
N ASP A 270 40.64 5.30 -16.49
CA ASP A 270 41.22 3.95 -16.49
C ASP A 270 40.41 2.98 -15.61
N LEU A 271 39.78 3.50 -14.55
CA LEU A 271 38.91 2.75 -13.65
C LEU A 271 37.53 2.51 -14.23
N ALA A 272 36.96 3.53 -14.87
CA ALA A 272 35.72 3.40 -15.61
C ALA A 272 35.83 2.29 -16.66
N GLU A 273 36.95 2.25 -17.40
CA GLU A 273 37.22 1.19 -18.39
C GLU A 273 37.35 -0.21 -17.75
N SER A 274 37.95 -0.30 -16.56
CA SER A 274 38.04 -1.58 -15.84
C SER A 274 36.67 -2.10 -15.39
N LEU A 275 35.80 -1.20 -14.90
CA LEU A 275 34.43 -1.52 -14.50
C LEU A 275 33.56 -1.86 -15.71
N THR A 276 33.76 -1.24 -16.87
CA THR A 276 33.03 -1.59 -18.10
C THR A 276 33.47 -2.96 -18.64
N ASN A 277 34.78 -3.26 -18.65
CA ASN A 277 35.29 -4.54 -19.16
C ASN A 277 34.89 -5.74 -18.28
N ASP A 278 34.82 -5.57 -16.96
CA ASP A 278 34.36 -6.60 -16.03
C ASP A 278 32.84 -6.87 -16.18
N THR A 279 32.07 -5.91 -16.71
CA THR A 279 30.66 -6.12 -17.09
C THR A 279 30.49 -6.80 -18.45
N GLU A 280 31.42 -6.61 -19.38
CA GLU A 280 31.41 -7.28 -20.69
C GLU A 280 31.88 -8.74 -20.60
N THR A 281 32.86 -9.05 -19.76
CA THR A 281 33.43 -10.40 -19.62
C THR A 281 32.56 -11.40 -18.86
N ASN A 282 31.57 -10.93 -18.10
CA ASN A 282 30.50 -11.74 -17.50
C ASN A 282 29.26 -11.86 -18.41
N SER A 283 29.42 -11.68 -19.72
CA SER A 283 28.37 -11.87 -20.74
C SER A 283 28.49 -13.20 -21.47
#